data_AF-A0A923YL41-F1
#
_entry.id   AF-A0A923YL41-F1
#
_cell.length_a   1.000
_cell.length_b   1.000
_cell.length_c   1.000
_cell.angle_alpha   90.00
_cell.angle_beta   90.00
_cell.angle_gamma   90.00
#
_symmetry.space_group_name_H-M   'P 1'
#
loop_
_entity.id
_entity.type
_entity.pdbx_description
1 polymer ?
#
loop_
_entity_poly.entity_id
_entity_poly.type
_entity_poly.pdbx_seq_one_letter_code
_entity_poly.pdbx_strand_id
1 'polypeptide(L)'
;LIYSAYIVLRGSIQDEEQRARISAVFNIFAFPAFVSLVYILPRLTDSLHPGNGGNPGFNSYDRDREMNLIFYSSGLGFILLGVWITTLRVRLRTLKLKLENKAYSSSNQYSHQ
;
A
#
# COMPACT_ATOMS: atom_id res chain seq x y z
N LEU A 1 -11.32 0.90 4.72
CA LEU A 1 -11.68 1.39 6.07
C LEU A 1 -10.69 0.94 7.15
N ILE A 2 -10.46 -0.36 7.37
CA ILE A 2 -9.53 -0.86 8.42
C ILE A 2 -8.12 -0.24 8.33
N TYR A 3 -7.49 -0.26 7.15
CA TYR A 3 -6.17 0.34 6.96
C TYR A 3 -6.19 1.89 6.93
N SER A 4 -7.34 2.51 6.66
CA SER A 4 -7.48 3.97 6.80
C SER A 4 -7.44 4.36 8.28
N ALA A 5 -8.12 3.58 9.14
CA ALA A 5 -8.05 3.75 10.60
C ALA A 5 -6.63 3.51 11.14
N TYR A 6 -5.88 2.56 10.57
CA TYR A 6 -4.46 2.34 10.91
C TYR A 6 -3.60 3.60 10.70
N ILE A 7 -3.77 4.29 9.56
CA ILE A 7 -3.01 5.50 9.25
C ILE A 7 -3.34 6.62 10.25
N VAL A 8 -4.63 6.80 10.55
CA VAL A 8 -5.09 7.81 11.53
C VAL A 8 -4.55 7.50 12.93
N LEU A 9 -4.68 6.26 13.39
CA LEU A 9 -4.18 5.80 14.70
C LEU A 9 -2.67 5.99 14.83
N ARG A 10 -1.91 5.62 13.78
CA ARG A 10 -0.46 5.81 13.78
C ARG A 10 -0.09 7.29 13.80
N GLY A 11 -0.85 8.14 13.12
CA GLY A 11 -0.64 9.59 13.09
C GLY A 11 -1.01 10.31 14.40
N SER A 12 -1.88 9.73 15.23
CA SER A 12 -2.34 10.37 16.48
C SER A 12 -1.41 10.16 17.69
N ILE A 13 -0.40 9.28 17.58
CA ILE A 13 0.52 8.97 18.68
C ILE A 13 1.83 9.74 18.48
N GLN A 14 2.20 10.54 19.49
CA GLN A 14 3.42 11.37 19.47
C GLN A 14 4.68 10.57 19.84
N ASP A 15 4.59 9.73 20.88
CA ASP A 15 5.71 8.94 21.34
C ASP A 15 6.05 7.82 20.33
N GLU A 16 7.32 7.76 19.91
CA GLU A 16 7.76 6.85 18.85
C GLU A 16 7.65 5.38 19.26
N GLU A 17 8.03 5.05 20.50
CA GLU A 17 8.02 3.68 21.00
C GLU A 17 6.58 3.16 21.13
N GLN A 18 5.71 3.99 21.73
CA GLN A 18 4.30 3.69 21.87
C GLN A 18 3.62 3.57 20.49
N ARG A 19 3.95 4.46 19.55
CA ARG A 19 3.42 4.42 18.18
C ARG A 19 3.78 3.12 17.48
N ALA A 20 5.04 2.69 17.57
CA ALA A 20 5.50 1.45 16.96
C ALA A 20 4.77 0.24 17.56
N ARG A 21 4.66 0.19 18.89
CA ARG A 21 4.01 -0.91 19.62
C ARG A 21 2.52 -1.01 19.29
N ILE A 22 1.77 0.09 19.40
CA ILE A 22 0.32 0.11 19.16
C ILE A 22 0.01 -0.19 17.68
N SER A 23 0.79 0.37 16.76
CA SER A 23 0.62 0.10 15.32
C SER A 23 0.87 -1.38 14.99
N ALA A 24 1.89 -2.00 15.59
CA ALA A 24 2.16 -3.42 15.38
C ALA A 24 1.00 -4.29 15.86
N VAL A 25 0.49 -4.03 17.06
CA VAL A 25 -0.66 -4.74 17.62
C VAL A 25 -1.89 -4.59 16.74
N PHE A 26 -2.22 -3.37 16.30
CA PHE A 26 -3.34 -3.14 15.39
C PHE A 26 -3.20 -3.99 14.11
N ASN A 27 -2.01 -4.04 13.52
CA ASN A 27 -1.80 -4.77 12.27
C ASN A 27 -1.95 -6.30 12.42
N ILE A 28 -1.54 -6.86 13.58
CA ILE A 28 -1.71 -8.28 13.90
C ILE A 28 -3.19 -8.67 13.90
N PHE A 29 -4.09 -7.79 14.34
CA PHE A 29 -5.54 -8.04 14.30
C PHE A 29 -6.19 -7.64 12.98
N ALA A 30 -5.73 -6.55 12.36
CA ALA A 30 -6.27 -6.04 11.11
C ALA A 30 -6.08 -7.03 9.95
N PHE A 31 -4.92 -7.68 9.85
CA PHE A 31 -4.63 -8.61 8.77
C PHE A 31 -5.58 -9.83 8.73
N PRO A 32 -5.72 -10.65 9.80
CA PRO A 32 -6.65 -11.77 9.79
C PRO A 32 -8.11 -11.31 9.70
N ALA A 33 -8.48 -10.19 10.33
CA ALA A 33 -9.83 -9.64 10.18
C ALA A 33 -10.15 -9.27 8.73
N PHE A 34 -9.20 -8.65 8.01
CA PHE A 34 -9.33 -8.33 6.60
C PHE A 34 -9.48 -9.58 5.73
N VAL A 35 -8.65 -10.60 5.96
CA VAL A 35 -8.76 -11.89 5.24
C VAL A 35 -10.14 -12.52 5.46
N SER A 36 -10.60 -12.59 6.71
CA SER A 36 -11.91 -13.14 7.04
C SER A 36 -13.04 -12.37 6.35
N LEU A 37 -13.03 -11.04 6.41
CA LEU A 37 -14.07 -10.20 5.81
C LEU A 37 -14.11 -10.31 4.29
N VAL A 38 -12.97 -10.47 3.62
CA VAL A 38 -12.91 -10.52 2.15
C VAL A 38 -13.18 -11.92 1.60
N TYR A 39 -12.73 -12.98 2.28
CA TYR A 39 -12.86 -14.35 1.76
C TYR A 39 -13.97 -15.17 2.38
N ILE A 40 -14.31 -14.92 3.66
CA ILE A 40 -15.32 -15.69 4.38
C ILE A 40 -16.69 -15.03 4.22
N LEU A 41 -16.79 -13.72 4.46
CA LEU A 41 -18.09 -13.01 4.44
C LEU A 41 -18.86 -13.19 3.12
N PRO A 42 -18.24 -13.06 1.92
CA PRO A 42 -18.99 -13.20 0.67
C PRO A 42 -19.51 -14.61 0.42
N ARG A 43 -18.94 -15.63 1.07
CA ARG A 43 -19.40 -17.02 0.97
C ARG A 43 -20.58 -17.32 1.89
N LEU A 44 -20.88 -16.41 2.82
CA LEU A 44 -22.02 -16.51 3.75
C LEU A 44 -23.25 -15.73 3.26
N THR A 45 -23.09 -14.93 2.21
CA THR A 45 -24.16 -14.10 1.64
C THR A 45 -24.40 -14.50 0.19
N ASP A 46 -25.62 -14.94 -0.12
CA ASP A 46 -26.01 -15.23 -1.50
C ASP A 46 -26.03 -13.95 -2.32
N SER A 47 -25.17 -13.87 -3.34
CA SER A 47 -25.27 -12.81 -4.35
C SER A 47 -26.48 -13.09 -5.24
N LEU A 48 -27.25 -12.05 -5.56
CA LEU A 48 -28.37 -12.10 -6.50
C LEU A 48 -27.94 -12.37 -7.97
N HIS A 49 -26.65 -12.62 -8.22
CA HIS A 49 -26.14 -12.88 -9.56
C HIS A 49 -26.40 -14.35 -9.98
N PRO A 50 -26.98 -14.61 -11.16
CA PRO A 50 -27.18 -15.97 -11.66
C PRO A 50 -25.82 -16.67 -11.86
N GLY A 51 -25.57 -17.75 -11.11
CA GLY A 51 -24.28 -18.47 -11.10
C GLY A 51 -23.70 -18.75 -9.71
N ASN A 52 -24.42 -18.43 -8.64
CA ASN A 52 -23.98 -18.68 -7.26
C ASN A 52 -24.32 -20.09 -6.78
N GLY A 53 -23.32 -20.87 -6.36
CA GLY A 53 -23.49 -22.22 -5.79
C GLY A 53 -22.66 -23.33 -6.45
N GLY A 54 -21.93 -23.04 -7.53
CA GLY A 54 -21.01 -23.98 -8.17
C GLY A 54 -19.54 -23.63 -7.91
N ASN A 55 -18.68 -24.66 -7.88
CA ASN A 55 -17.22 -24.55 -7.84
C ASN A 55 -16.70 -23.47 -8.82
N PRO A 56 -16.22 -22.30 -8.33
CA PRO A 56 -15.73 -21.23 -9.19
C PRO A 56 -14.38 -21.56 -9.86
N GLY A 57 -13.77 -22.70 -9.52
CA GLY A 57 -12.54 -23.20 -10.13
C GLY A 57 -12.75 -24.07 -11.38
N PHE A 58 -13.98 -24.37 -11.78
CA PHE A 58 -14.28 -25.30 -12.89
C PHE A 58 -15.33 -24.80 -13.91
N ASN A 59 -15.55 -23.49 -14.02
CA ASN A 59 -16.11 -22.94 -15.26
C ASN A 59 -14.96 -22.71 -16.24
N SER A 60 -14.58 -23.79 -16.91
CA SER A 60 -13.48 -23.91 -17.88
C SER A 60 -13.71 -23.15 -19.20
N TYR A 61 -14.58 -22.14 -19.23
CA TYR A 61 -14.96 -21.31 -20.36
C TYR A 61 -15.36 -19.96 -19.75
N ASP A 62 -14.73 -18.79 -19.93
CA ASP A 62 -13.84 -18.31 -20.97
C ASP A 62 -12.82 -17.35 -20.35
N ARG A 63 -11.53 -17.69 -20.35
CA ARG A 63 -10.48 -16.68 -20.13
C ARG A 63 -10.19 -16.04 -21.49
N ASP A 64 -11.08 -15.16 -21.93
CA ASP A 64 -11.01 -14.51 -23.23
C ASP A 64 -9.63 -13.90 -23.47
N ARG A 65 -9.12 -14.02 -24.70
CA ARG A 65 -7.83 -13.46 -25.11
C ARG A 65 -7.74 -11.95 -24.83
N GLU A 66 -8.88 -11.27 -24.85
CA GLU A 66 -9.02 -9.86 -24.48
C GLU A 66 -8.79 -9.59 -22.99
N MET A 67 -9.25 -10.46 -22.09
CA MET A 67 -9.05 -10.31 -20.65
C MET A 67 -7.57 -10.45 -20.26
N ASN A 68 -6.80 -11.28 -20.98
CA ASN A 68 -5.35 -11.38 -20.78
C ASN A 68 -4.63 -10.08 -21.13
N LEU A 69 -5.02 -9.40 -22.22
CA LEU A 69 -4.43 -8.12 -22.62
C LEU A 69 -4.66 -7.04 -21.56
N ILE A 70 -5.87 -6.97 -20.99
CA ILE A 70 -6.20 -6.02 -19.93
C ILE A 70 -5.43 -6.35 -18.64
N PHE A 71 -5.34 -7.64 -18.28
CA PHE A 71 -4.63 -8.07 -17.09
C PHE A 71 -3.14 -7.73 -17.16
N TYR A 72 -2.47 -8.09 -18.25
CA TYR A 72 -1.04 -7.80 -18.43
C TYR A 72 -0.75 -6.32 -18.65
N SER A 73 -1.60 -5.59 -19.38
CA SER A 73 -1.44 -4.14 -19.54
C SER A 73 -1.65 -3.40 -18.22
N SER A 74 -2.59 -3.85 -17.38
CA SER A 74 -2.79 -3.31 -16.02
C SER A 74 -1.58 -3.61 -15.14
N GLY A 75 -1.07 -4.85 -15.14
CA GLY A 75 0.13 -5.22 -14.39
C GLY A 75 1.34 -4.37 -14.78
N LEU A 76 1.55 -4.17 -16.08
CA LEU A 76 2.60 -3.31 -16.61
C LEU A 76 2.38 -1.83 -16.22
N GLY A 77 1.14 -1.36 -16.26
CA GLY A 77 0.76 -0.03 -15.79
C GLY A 77 1.11 0.20 -14.31
N PHE A 78 0.78 -0.76 -13.43
CA PHE A 78 1.15 -0.67 -12.00
C PHE A 78 2.65 -0.72 -11.77
N ILE A 79 3.39 -1.51 -12.54
CA ILE A 79 4.87 -1.53 -12.48
C ILE A 79 5.43 -0.17 -12.87
N LEU A 80 4.96 0.41 -13.99
CA LEU A 80 5.40 1.73 -14.45
C LEU A 80 5.06 2.83 -13.44
N LEU A 81 3.87 2.80 -12.86
CA LEU A 81 3.49 3.71 -11.78
C LEU A 81 4.39 3.55 -10.55
N GLY A 82 4.73 2.32 -10.18
CA GLY A 82 5.68 2.03 -9.10
C GLY A 82 7.07 2.61 -9.37
N VAL A 83 7.60 2.42 -10.58
CA VAL A 83 8.88 3.01 -11.01
C VAL A 83 8.79 4.54 -10.96
N TRP A 84 7.73 5.14 -11.51
CA TRP A 84 7.54 6.58 -11.51
C TRP A 84 7.52 7.16 -10.08
N ILE A 85 6.71 6.61 -9.18
CA ILE A 85 6.65 7.03 -7.77
C ILE A 85 8.03 6.89 -7.11
N THR A 86 8.75 5.80 -7.39
CA THR A 86 10.08 5.56 -6.83
C THR A 86 11.08 6.62 -7.31
N THR A 87 11.08 6.96 -8.61
CA THR A 87 11.95 8.01 -9.14
C THR A 87 11.66 9.38 -8.50
N LEU A 88 10.39 9.72 -8.27
CA LEU A 88 10.02 10.95 -7.57
C LEU A 88 10.54 10.96 -6.12
N ARG A 89 10.38 9.85 -5.38
CA ARG A 89 10.90 9.76 -4.01
C ARG A 89 12.42 9.89 -3.94
N VAL A 90 13.15 9.26 -4.85
CA VAL A 90 14.62 9.37 -4.91
C VAL A 90 15.03 10.81 -5.17
N ARG A 91 14.42 11.48 -6.17
CA ARG A 91 14.73 12.89 -6.49
C ARG A 91 14.47 13.82 -5.30
N LEU A 92 13.34 13.67 -4.62
CA LEU A 92 13.03 14.45 -3.42
C LEU A 92 14.04 14.22 -2.29
N ARG A 93 14.46 12.96 -2.07
CA ARG A 93 15.47 12.63 -1.05
C ARG A 93 16.83 13.23 -1.39
N THR A 94 17.26 13.17 -2.65
CA THR A 94 18.51 13.79 -3.11
C THR A 94 18.49 15.31 -2.94
N LEU A 95 17.37 15.96 -3.25
CA LEU A 95 17.21 17.41 -3.05
C LEU A 95 17.30 17.79 -1.56
N LYS A 96 16.61 17.05 -0.69
CA LYS A 96 16.68 17.27 0.76
C LYS A 96 18.12 17.15 1.28
N LEU A 97 18.84 16.11 0.86
CA LEU A 97 20.25 15.91 1.24
C LEU A 97 21.17 17.04 0.73
N LYS A 98 20.95 17.54 -0.48
CA LYS A 98 21.72 18.68 -1.02
C LYS A 98 21.46 19.96 -0.24
N LEU A 99 20.20 20.23 0.13
CA LEU A 99 19.83 21.40 0.94
C LEU A 99 20.45 21.34 2.34
N GLU A 100 20.40 20.16 2.97
CA GLU A 100 21.00 19.92 4.28
C GLU A 100 22.52 20.09 4.24
N ASN A 101 23.22 19.48 3.27
CA ASN A 101 24.67 19.67 3.09
C ASN A 101 25.05 21.12 2.82
N LYS A 102 24.24 21.86 2.04
CA LYS A 102 24.47 23.29 1.80
C LYS A 102 24.33 24.09 3.08
N ALA A 103 23.30 23.82 3.89
CA ALA A 103 23.10 24.47 5.19
C ALA A 103 24.27 24.21 6.14
N TYR A 104 24.74 22.95 6.24
CA TYR A 104 25.93 22.58 7.01
C TYR A 104 27.20 23.28 6.52
N SER A 105 27.41 23.36 5.21
CA SER A 105 28.60 24.02 4.64
C SER A 105 28.60 25.53 4.91
N SER A 106 27.44 26.17 4.80
CA SER A 106 27.28 27.59 5.14
C SER A 106 27.53 27.84 6.63
N SER A 107 26.96 27.05 7.54
CA SER A 107 27.22 27.22 8.99
C SER A 107 28.69 27.01 9.35
N ASN A 108 29.35 26.01 8.76
CA ASN A 108 30.75 25.71 9.06
C ASN A 108 31.70 26.82 8.56
N GLN A 109 31.33 27.55 7.51
CA GLN A 109 32.11 28.67 6.98
C GLN A 109 32.07 29.91 7.90
N TYR A 110 31.01 30.09 8.71
CA TYR A 110 30.90 31.20 9.68
C TYR A 110 31.62 30.94 11.01
N SER A 111 31.87 29.67 11.37
CA SER A 111 32.56 29.30 12.61
C SER A 111 34.10 29.41 12.54
N HIS A 112 34.65 29.72 11.36
CA HIS A 112 36.09 29.90 11.14
C HIS A 112 36.51 31.36 10.90
N GLN A 113 35.61 32.32 11.12
CA GLN A 113 35.88 33.76 11.19
C GLN A 113 35.74 34.23 12.64
#